data_AF-A0A644XE77-F1
#
_entry.id   AF-A0A644XE77-F1
#
_cell.length_a   1.000
_cell.length_b   1.000
_cell.length_c   1.000
_cell.angle_alpha   90.00
_cell.angle_beta   90.00
_cell.angle_gamma   90.00
#
_symmetry.space_group_name_H-M   'P 1'
#
loop_
_entity.id
_entity.type
_entity.pdbx_description
1 polymer ?
#
loop_
_entity_poly.entity_id
_entity_poly.type
_entity_poly.pdbx_seq_one_letter_code
_entity_poly.pdbx_strand_id
1 'polypeptide(L)'
;MSESTPPSIGNTDIEQIKSQLKEDSKFKNAIGWFYWIGGLSFINSILALVKSTFSFIFGLGITQLVDGIAIGATERIQSDTKIFYVFSLVISLIFSGLFVLFGYLGNKKKKGAIITGIILYGLDAILCLVLGAYLDGLFHVWALVGLISGLVMLKNKKEDMAIPVLDPHKVGNDHYYDNLR
;
A
#
# COMPACT_ATOMS: atom_id res chain seq x y z
N MET A 1 -52.26 -9.24 5.66
CA MET A 1 -51.01 -8.51 5.35
C MET A 1 -49.99 -9.01 6.36
N SER A 2 -49.22 -10.05 6.04
CA SER A 2 -48.26 -10.63 7.00
C SER A 2 -47.02 -9.75 7.04
N GLU A 3 -46.79 -9.11 8.17
CA GLU A 3 -45.54 -8.42 8.49
C GLU A 3 -44.41 -9.47 8.44
N SER A 4 -43.52 -9.37 7.45
CA SER A 4 -42.31 -10.17 7.43
C SER A 4 -41.36 -9.58 8.46
N THR A 5 -41.28 -10.20 9.62
CA THR A 5 -40.29 -9.84 10.62
C THR A 5 -38.90 -10.03 10.00
N PRO A 6 -38.00 -9.04 10.10
CA PRO A 6 -36.66 -9.17 9.57
C PRO A 6 -35.95 -10.35 10.25
N PRO A 7 -35.12 -11.11 9.52
CA PRO A 7 -34.42 -12.27 10.06
C PRO A 7 -33.60 -11.87 11.30
N SER A 8 -33.75 -12.63 12.40
CA SER A 8 -32.99 -12.40 13.63
C SER A 8 -31.52 -12.76 13.39
N ILE A 9 -30.64 -11.76 13.40
CA ILE A 9 -29.20 -11.95 13.27
C ILE A 9 -28.71 -12.74 14.49
N GLY A 10 -28.20 -13.95 14.29
CA GLY A 10 -27.67 -14.78 15.37
C GLY A 10 -26.33 -14.25 15.88
N ASN A 11 -25.95 -14.59 17.11
CA ASN A 11 -24.65 -14.22 17.68
C ASN A 11 -23.46 -14.68 16.80
N THR A 12 -23.61 -15.80 16.09
CA THR A 12 -22.62 -16.31 15.13
C THR A 12 -22.41 -15.37 13.94
N ASP A 13 -23.50 -14.80 13.40
CA ASP A 13 -23.44 -13.88 12.26
C ASP A 13 -22.74 -12.57 12.66
N ILE A 14 -22.99 -12.10 13.89
CA ILE A 14 -22.33 -10.91 14.46
C ILE A 14 -20.81 -11.14 14.57
N GLU A 15 -20.38 -12.29 15.07
CA GLU A 15 -18.95 -12.61 15.21
C GLU A 15 -18.26 -12.76 13.85
N GLN A 16 -18.93 -13.36 12.86
CA GLN A 16 -18.42 -13.43 11.49
C GLN A 16 -18.25 -12.04 10.87
N ILE A 17 -19.25 -11.16 10.99
CA ILE A 17 -19.18 -9.78 10.48
C ILE A 17 -18.01 -9.02 11.15
N LYS A 18 -17.87 -9.11 12.48
CA LYS A 18 -16.74 -8.49 13.21
C LYS A 18 -15.39 -8.99 12.69
N SER A 19 -15.26 -10.29 12.45
CA SER A 19 -14.02 -10.88 11.93
C SER A 19 -13.67 -10.34 10.53
N GLN A 20 -14.65 -10.27 9.63
CA GLN A 20 -14.46 -9.75 8.27
C GLN A 20 -14.10 -8.26 8.27
N LEU A 21 -14.73 -7.46 9.13
CA LEU A 21 -14.39 -6.04 9.30
C LEU A 21 -12.97 -5.85 9.84
N LYS A 22 -12.54 -6.69 10.78
CA LYS A 22 -11.18 -6.68 11.32
C LYS A 22 -10.13 -7.06 10.28
N GLU A 23 -10.44 -7.99 9.38
CA GLU A 23 -9.54 -8.33 8.27
C GLU A 23 -9.46 -7.23 7.21
N ASP A 24 -10.60 -6.69 6.78
CA ASP A 24 -10.64 -5.64 5.79
C ASP A 24 -9.97 -4.34 6.31
N SER A 25 -10.11 -4.03 7.61
CA SER A 25 -9.38 -2.91 8.24
C SER A 25 -7.87 -3.15 8.29
N LYS A 26 -7.40 -4.35 8.67
CA LYS A 26 -5.98 -4.70 8.61
C LYS A 26 -5.40 -4.57 7.20
N PHE A 27 -6.14 -5.04 6.20
CA PHE A 27 -5.76 -4.91 4.80
C PHE A 27 -5.66 -3.43 4.38
N LYS A 28 -6.66 -2.61 4.71
CA LYS A 28 -6.63 -1.16 4.42
C LYS A 28 -5.47 -0.45 5.10
N ASN A 29 -5.11 -0.83 6.33
CA ASN A 29 -3.95 -0.28 7.03
C ASN A 29 -2.65 -0.67 6.33
N ALA A 30 -2.53 -1.92 5.86
CA ALA A 30 -1.38 -2.39 5.09
C ALA A 30 -1.23 -1.65 3.75
N ILE A 31 -2.32 -1.52 2.98
CA ILE A 31 -2.31 -0.78 1.70
C ILE A 31 -2.16 0.73 1.93
N GLY A 32 -2.57 1.23 3.10
CA GLY A 32 -2.47 2.63 3.49
C GLY A 32 -1.05 3.20 3.45
N TRP A 33 -0.03 2.33 3.53
CA TRP A 33 1.37 2.71 3.33
C TRP A 33 1.62 3.41 2.00
N PHE A 34 0.92 3.05 0.92
CA PHE A 34 1.05 3.76 -0.36
C PHE A 34 0.66 5.24 -0.26
N TYR A 35 -0.33 5.58 0.56
CA TYR A 35 -0.70 6.98 0.79
C TYR A 35 0.31 7.70 1.67
N TRP A 36 0.87 7.03 2.68
CA TRP A 36 1.95 7.60 3.49
C TRP A 36 3.17 7.90 2.62
N ILE A 37 3.57 6.97 1.75
CA ILE A 37 4.68 7.15 0.81
C ILE A 37 4.40 8.36 -0.10
N GLY A 38 3.24 8.38 -0.77
CA GLY A 38 2.87 9.49 -1.65
C GLY A 38 2.76 10.83 -0.93
N GLY A 39 2.13 10.86 0.24
CA GLY A 39 1.95 12.06 1.06
C GLY A 39 3.26 12.65 1.57
N LEU A 40 4.15 11.82 2.12
CA LEU A 40 5.49 12.25 2.55
C LEU A 40 6.33 12.76 1.38
N SER A 41 6.25 12.06 0.23
CA SER A 41 6.92 12.49 -1.01
C SER A 41 6.42 13.84 -1.52
N PHE A 42 5.11 14.09 -1.41
CA PHE A 42 4.50 15.36 -1.78
C PHE A 42 4.95 16.49 -0.86
N ILE A 43 4.96 16.25 0.46
CA ILE A 43 5.44 17.21 1.45
C ILE A 43 6.91 17.57 1.18
N ASN A 44 7.76 16.57 0.88
CA ASN A 44 9.17 16.82 0.52
C ASN A 44 9.31 17.69 -0.73
N SER A 45 8.45 17.48 -1.74
CA SER A 45 8.44 18.32 -2.95
C SER A 45 8.08 19.78 -2.64
N ILE A 46 7.16 20.02 -1.69
CA ILE A 46 6.81 21.38 -1.23
C ILE A 46 7.96 22.01 -0.44
N LEU A 47 8.62 21.25 0.44
CA LEU A 47 9.75 21.75 1.22
C LEU A 47 10.92 22.17 0.31
N ALA A 48 11.16 21.42 -0.77
CA ALA A 48 12.14 21.76 -1.79
C ALA A 48 11.78 23.09 -2.52
N LEU A 49 10.50 23.33 -2.81
CA LEU A 49 10.04 24.58 -3.44
C LEU A 49 10.32 25.82 -2.60
N VAL A 50 10.10 25.73 -1.28
CA VAL A 50 10.30 26.85 -0.37
C VAL A 50 11.77 27.04 0.04
N LYS A 51 12.69 26.29 -0.58
CA LYS A 51 14.13 26.26 -0.26
C LYS A 51 14.39 26.04 1.23
N SER A 52 13.55 25.23 1.86
CA SER A 52 13.72 24.87 3.26
C SER A 52 15.05 24.14 3.44
N THR A 53 15.83 24.53 4.46
CA THR A 53 17.03 23.77 4.87
C THR A 53 16.66 22.45 5.56
N PHE A 54 15.40 22.31 5.98
CA PHE A 54 14.83 21.05 6.42
C PHE A 54 14.27 20.30 5.22
N SER A 55 14.94 19.21 4.84
CA SER A 55 14.37 18.11 4.08
C SER A 55 14.00 16.97 5.05
N PHE A 56 12.81 16.42 4.94
CA PHE A 56 12.49 15.19 5.65
C PHE A 56 13.38 14.09 5.08
N ILE A 57 14.15 13.42 5.95
CA ILE A 57 15.04 12.33 5.55
C ILE A 57 14.18 11.28 4.80
N PHE A 58 13.04 10.91 5.39
CA PHE A 58 12.06 10.01 4.82
C PHE A 58 11.42 10.56 3.52
N GLY A 59 11.91 10.12 2.36
CA GLY A 59 11.43 10.51 1.02
C GLY A 59 11.71 9.43 -0.04
N LEU A 60 11.49 9.73 -1.33
CA LEU A 60 11.89 8.84 -2.42
C LEU A 60 13.41 8.86 -2.61
N GLY A 61 14.01 7.68 -2.75
CA GLY A 61 15.43 7.52 -3.08
C GLY A 61 15.81 8.15 -4.42
N ILE A 62 14.90 8.12 -5.39
CA ILE A 62 15.12 8.72 -6.70
C ILE A 62 15.41 10.23 -6.64
N THR A 63 14.82 10.95 -5.67
CA THR A 63 15.02 12.40 -5.54
C THR A 63 16.46 12.70 -5.13
N GLN A 64 17.04 11.89 -4.24
CA GLN A 64 18.44 12.02 -3.82
C GLN A 64 19.42 11.71 -4.95
N LEU A 65 19.09 10.73 -5.80
CA LEU A 65 19.89 10.44 -7.00
C LEU A 65 19.92 11.64 -7.95
N VAL A 66 18.76 12.24 -8.24
CA VAL A 66 18.66 13.38 -9.16
C VAL A 66 19.40 14.59 -8.58
N ASP A 67 19.26 14.86 -7.28
CA ASP A 67 19.94 15.97 -6.62
C ASP A 67 21.47 15.75 -6.58
N GLY A 68 21.94 14.52 -6.35
CA GLY A 68 23.37 14.18 -6.41
C GLY A 68 23.97 14.35 -7.81
N ILE A 69 23.23 13.96 -8.86
CA ILE A 69 23.64 14.20 -10.26
C ILE A 69 23.66 15.70 -10.56
N ALA A 70 22.66 16.46 -10.10
CA ALA A 70 22.59 17.90 -10.31
C ALA A 70 23.79 18.61 -9.67
N ILE A 71 24.13 18.30 -8.41
CA ILE A 71 25.30 18.88 -7.74
C ILE A 71 26.58 18.58 -8.52
N GLY A 72 26.82 17.30 -8.86
CA GLY A 72 28.03 16.90 -9.60
C GLY A 72 28.12 17.49 -11.01
N ALA A 73 26.98 17.77 -11.66
CA ALA A 73 26.94 18.47 -12.95
C ALA A 73 27.23 19.96 -12.80
N THR A 74 26.72 20.60 -11.74
CA THR A 74 26.92 22.05 -11.50
C THR A 74 28.34 22.42 -11.08
N GLU A 75 29.08 21.52 -10.42
CA GLU A 75 30.51 21.71 -10.17
C GLU A 75 31.34 21.72 -11.46
N ARG A 76 30.84 21.08 -12.53
CA ARG A 76 31.55 20.93 -13.81
C ARG A 76 31.07 21.90 -14.88
N ILE A 77 29.83 22.36 -14.80
CA ILE A 77 29.18 23.21 -15.78
C ILE A 77 28.53 24.37 -15.02
N GLN A 78 29.02 25.60 -15.22
CA GLN A 78 28.38 26.82 -14.72
C GLN A 78 27.05 27.10 -15.47
N SER A 79 26.13 26.15 -15.44
CA SER A 79 24.82 26.24 -16.06
C SER A 79 23.72 26.48 -15.03
N ASP A 80 22.62 27.07 -15.49
CA ASP A 80 21.52 27.54 -14.65
C ASP A 80 20.86 26.35 -13.91
N THR A 81 21.13 26.24 -12.61
CA THR A 81 20.76 25.11 -11.75
C THR A 81 19.25 24.92 -11.62
N LYS A 82 18.46 25.93 -12.00
CA LYS A 82 17.00 25.94 -11.94
C LYS A 82 16.34 24.81 -12.73
N ILE A 83 16.89 24.43 -13.88
CA ILE A 83 16.23 23.41 -14.72
C ILE A 83 16.28 22.03 -14.07
N PHE A 84 17.35 21.72 -13.35
CA PHE A 84 17.49 20.48 -12.59
C PHE A 84 16.52 20.44 -11.42
N TYR A 85 16.35 21.55 -10.68
CA TYR A 85 15.37 21.62 -9.59
C TYR A 85 13.94 21.42 -10.08
N VAL A 86 13.55 22.07 -11.18
CA VAL A 86 12.22 21.88 -11.77
C VAL A 86 12.02 20.43 -12.21
N PHE A 87 13.05 19.82 -12.79
CA PHE A 87 13.01 18.41 -13.19
C PHE A 87 12.86 17.47 -11.98
N SER A 88 13.67 17.61 -10.93
CA SER A 88 13.57 16.84 -9.67
C SER A 88 12.17 16.92 -9.07
N LEU A 89 11.58 18.12 -9.08
CA LEU A 89 10.25 18.35 -8.56
C LEU A 89 9.16 17.64 -9.36
N VAL A 90 9.19 17.76 -10.69
CA VAL A 90 8.19 17.12 -11.57
C VAL A 90 8.24 15.60 -11.40
N ILE A 91 9.43 15.02 -11.37
CA ILE A 91 9.61 13.58 -11.13
C ILE A 91 9.04 13.19 -9.75
N SER A 92 9.36 13.96 -8.70
CA SER A 92 8.87 13.68 -7.35
C SER A 92 7.34 13.72 -7.26
N LEU A 93 6.69 14.68 -7.93
CA LEU A 93 5.23 14.76 -8.01
C LEU A 93 4.61 13.59 -8.78
N ILE A 94 5.23 13.15 -9.89
CA ILE A 94 4.77 12.00 -10.67
C ILE A 94 4.78 10.73 -9.79
N PHE A 95 5.90 10.46 -9.12
CA PHE A 95 6.01 9.28 -8.26
C PHE A 95 5.10 9.36 -7.03
N SER A 96 4.96 10.54 -6.42
CA SER A 96 4.01 10.76 -5.34
C SER A 96 2.57 10.43 -5.77
N GLY A 97 2.13 10.97 -6.92
CA GLY A 97 0.82 10.68 -7.50
C GLY A 97 0.64 9.21 -7.86
N LEU A 98 1.69 8.57 -8.37
CA LEU A 98 1.67 7.15 -8.73
C LEU A 98 1.48 6.25 -7.50
N PHE A 99 2.13 6.54 -6.38
CA PHE A 99 1.92 5.81 -5.13
C PHE A 99 0.52 6.03 -4.56
N VAL A 100 -0.01 7.26 -4.61
CA VAL A 100 -1.43 7.51 -4.26
C VAL A 100 -2.38 6.69 -5.14
N LEU A 101 -2.10 6.59 -6.44
CA LEU A 101 -2.87 5.77 -7.37
C LEU A 101 -2.79 4.27 -7.02
N PHE A 102 -1.61 3.76 -6.66
CA PHE A 102 -1.47 2.38 -6.19
C PHE A 102 -2.22 2.13 -4.88
N GLY A 103 -2.25 3.08 -3.94
CA GLY A 103 -3.08 3.00 -2.75
C GLY A 103 -4.57 2.91 -3.10
N TYR A 104 -5.03 3.76 -4.02
CA TYR A 104 -6.42 3.76 -4.49
C TYR A 104 -6.82 2.45 -5.17
N LEU A 105 -6.01 1.96 -6.11
CA LEU A 105 -6.26 0.70 -6.81
C LEU A 105 -6.07 -0.52 -5.88
N GLY A 106 -5.14 -0.44 -4.93
CA GLY A 106 -4.90 -1.46 -3.91
C GLY A 106 -6.07 -1.62 -2.96
N ASN A 107 -6.72 -0.52 -2.56
CA ASN A 107 -7.95 -0.57 -1.78
C ASN A 107 -9.12 -1.20 -2.54
N LYS A 108 -9.11 -1.12 -3.88
CA LYS A 108 -9.99 -1.88 -4.77
C LYS A 108 -9.53 -3.32 -5.02
N LYS A 109 -8.57 -3.83 -4.23
CA LYS A 109 -8.02 -5.19 -4.28
C LYS A 109 -7.43 -5.56 -5.66
N LYS A 110 -6.98 -4.56 -6.43
CA LYS A 110 -6.34 -4.78 -7.73
C LYS A 110 -4.91 -5.28 -7.52
N LYS A 111 -4.74 -6.61 -7.50
CA LYS A 111 -3.45 -7.29 -7.24
C LYS A 111 -2.29 -6.75 -8.08
N GLY A 112 -2.53 -6.46 -9.37
CA GLY A 112 -1.51 -5.90 -10.27
C GLY A 112 -0.93 -4.58 -9.73
N ALA A 113 -1.79 -3.64 -9.32
CA ALA A 113 -1.35 -2.36 -8.77
C ALA A 113 -0.53 -2.51 -7.48
N ILE A 114 -0.93 -3.44 -6.60
CA ILE A 114 -0.20 -3.72 -5.35
C ILE A 114 1.19 -4.26 -5.66
N ILE A 115 1.29 -5.25 -6.57
CA ILE A 115 2.58 -5.85 -6.94
C ILE A 115 3.47 -4.82 -7.63
N THR A 116 2.95 -4.08 -8.60
CA THR A 116 3.72 -3.04 -9.31
C THR A 116 4.23 -1.99 -8.33
N GLY A 117 3.40 -1.52 -7.40
CA GLY A 117 3.80 -0.57 -6.38
C GLY A 117 4.86 -1.11 -5.42
N ILE A 118 4.75 -2.36 -4.98
CA ILE A 118 5.76 -3.03 -4.12
C ILE A 118 7.09 -3.14 -4.87
N ILE A 119 7.09 -3.55 -6.13
CA ILE A 119 8.31 -3.67 -6.93
C ILE A 119 8.96 -2.30 -7.10
N LEU A 120 8.18 -1.29 -7.50
CA LEU A 120 8.70 0.06 -7.71
C LEU A 120 9.31 0.64 -6.43
N TYR A 121 8.62 0.48 -5.30
CA TYR A 121 9.10 0.96 -4.00
C TYR A 121 10.32 0.16 -3.49
N GLY A 122 10.37 -1.15 -3.76
CA GLY A 122 11.52 -1.98 -3.44
C GLY A 122 12.77 -1.59 -4.25
N LEU A 123 12.61 -1.23 -5.52
CA LEU A 123 13.70 -0.70 -6.34
C LEU A 123 14.22 0.63 -5.79
N ASP A 124 13.33 1.50 -5.33
CA ASP A 124 13.69 2.76 -4.69
C ASP A 124 14.42 2.54 -3.36
N ALA A 125 14.01 1.54 -2.57
CA ALA A 125 14.70 1.14 -1.35
C ALA A 125 16.14 0.67 -1.63
N ILE A 126 16.33 -0.15 -2.67
CA ILE A 126 17.67 -0.60 -3.10
C ILE A 126 18.52 0.61 -3.52
N LEU A 127 17.93 1.56 -4.24
CA LEU A 127 18.62 2.79 -4.63
C LEU A 127 19.09 3.58 -3.40
N CYS A 128 18.23 3.78 -2.40
CA CYS A 128 18.62 4.43 -1.12
C CYS A 128 19.83 3.74 -0.49
N LEU A 129 19.82 2.41 -0.40
CA LEU A 129 20.90 1.65 0.23
C LEU A 129 22.22 1.75 -0.54
N VAL A 130 22.17 1.71 -1.88
CA VAL A 130 23.35 1.84 -2.75
C VAL A 130 23.94 3.26 -2.66
N LEU A 131 23.11 4.27 -2.48
CA LEU A 131 23.52 5.67 -2.32
C LEU A 131 23.95 6.03 -0.89
N GLY A 132 23.92 5.07 0.06
CA GLY A 132 24.34 5.28 1.45
C GLY A 132 23.28 5.95 2.34
N ALA A 133 22.05 6.13 1.84
CA ALA A 133 20.92 6.68 2.59
C ALA A 133 20.26 5.59 3.47
N TYR A 134 21.00 5.11 4.46
CA TYR A 134 20.59 3.94 5.26
C TYR A 134 19.32 4.18 6.10
N LEU A 135 19.15 5.38 6.65
CA LEU A 135 17.96 5.71 7.45
C LEU A 135 16.69 5.68 6.58
N ASP A 136 16.80 6.16 5.34
CA ASP A 136 15.71 6.08 4.36
C ASP A 136 15.47 4.67 3.90
N GLY A 137 16.53 3.92 3.59
CA GLY A 137 16.44 2.51 3.28
C GLY A 137 15.71 1.72 4.37
N LEU A 138 15.96 2.01 5.65
CA LEU A 138 15.26 1.36 6.76
C LEU A 138 13.77 1.70 6.79
N PHE A 139 13.42 2.97 6.60
CA PHE A 139 12.02 3.39 6.49
C PHE A 139 11.31 2.71 5.31
N HIS A 140 12.00 2.58 4.17
CA HIS A 140 11.47 1.86 3.01
C HIS A 140 11.21 0.39 3.32
N VAL A 141 12.16 -0.30 3.96
CA VAL A 141 11.98 -1.70 4.36
C VAL A 141 10.78 -1.85 5.29
N TRP A 142 10.61 -0.94 6.25
CA TRP A 142 9.47 -0.99 7.17
C TRP A 142 8.12 -0.81 6.45
N ALA A 143 8.01 0.18 5.58
CA ALA A 143 6.82 0.38 4.75
C ALA A 143 6.58 -0.80 3.79
N LEU A 144 7.64 -1.40 3.25
CA LEU A 144 7.57 -2.58 2.37
C LEU A 144 7.02 -3.80 3.10
N VAL A 145 7.41 -4.03 4.36
CA VAL A 145 6.82 -5.09 5.21
C VAL A 145 5.32 -4.89 5.36
N GLY A 146 4.87 -3.64 5.57
CA GLY A 146 3.45 -3.30 5.61
C GLY A 146 2.73 -3.64 4.30
N LEU A 147 3.27 -3.22 3.16
CA LEU A 147 2.69 -3.48 1.84
C LEU A 147 2.65 -4.98 1.49
N ILE A 148 3.75 -5.71 1.75
CA ILE A 148 3.83 -7.16 1.54
C ILE A 148 2.79 -7.89 2.40
N SER A 149 2.59 -7.46 3.64
CA SER A 149 1.54 -8.01 4.51
C SER A 149 0.16 -7.88 3.87
N GLY A 150 -0.14 -6.74 3.24
CA GLY A 150 -1.38 -6.54 2.49
C GLY A 150 -1.51 -7.48 1.28
N LEU A 151 -0.43 -7.71 0.53
CA LEU A 151 -0.40 -8.65 -0.59
C LEU A 151 -0.64 -10.10 -0.13
N VAL A 152 -0.03 -10.51 0.98
CA VAL A 152 -0.23 -11.85 1.58
C VAL A 152 -1.67 -12.04 2.00
N MET A 153 -2.28 -11.06 2.69
CA MET A 153 -3.70 -11.10 3.07
C MET A 153 -4.63 -11.25 1.85
N LEU A 154 -4.35 -10.53 0.77
CA LEU A 154 -5.13 -10.62 -0.46
C LEU A 154 -5.02 -12.01 -1.13
N LYS A 155 -3.85 -12.64 -1.05
CA LYS A 155 -3.63 -13.98 -1.59
C LYS A 155 -4.43 -15.03 -0.82
N ASN A 156 -4.35 -15.00 0.52
CA ASN A 156 -5.01 -15.98 1.38
C ASN A 156 -6.54 -15.92 1.23
N LYS A 157 -7.14 -14.73 1.14
CA LYS A 157 -8.59 -14.56 0.92
C LYS A 157 -9.09 -15.16 -0.42
N LYS A 158 -8.22 -15.24 -1.44
CA LYS A 158 -8.56 -15.89 -2.71
C LYS A 158 -8.52 -17.42 -2.58
N GLU A 159 -7.59 -17.94 -1.79
CA GLU A 159 -7.45 -19.37 -1.51
C GLU A 159 -8.65 -19.87 -0.68
N ASP A 160 -9.12 -19.10 0.30
CA ASP A 160 -10.31 -19.43 1.12
C ASP A 160 -11.62 -19.49 0.31
N MET A 161 -11.75 -18.70 -0.76
CA MET A 161 -12.88 -18.80 -1.71
C MET A 161 -12.71 -19.91 -2.75
N ALA A 162 -11.48 -20.38 -2.98
CA ALA A 162 -11.20 -21.49 -3.89
C ALA A 162 -11.42 -22.86 -3.23
N ILE A 163 -11.38 -22.91 -1.90
CA ILE A 163 -11.97 -24.01 -1.14
C ILE A 163 -13.48 -23.80 -1.22
N PRO A 164 -14.27 -24.76 -1.74
CA PRO A 164 -15.71 -24.60 -1.80
C PRO A 164 -16.20 -24.36 -0.37
N VAL A 165 -16.76 -23.17 -0.14
CA VAL A 165 -17.63 -22.92 1.01
C VAL A 165 -18.58 -24.11 1.02
N LEU A 166 -18.57 -24.88 2.11
CA LEU A 166 -19.56 -25.94 2.29
C LEU A 166 -20.90 -25.26 2.03
N ASP A 167 -21.53 -25.68 0.93
CA ASP A 167 -22.80 -25.14 0.49
C ASP A 167 -23.74 -25.18 1.72
N PRO A 168 -24.23 -24.04 2.22
CA PRO A 168 -25.14 -24.05 3.36
C PRO A 168 -26.44 -24.82 3.03
N HIS A 169 -26.72 -25.09 1.74
CA HIS A 169 -27.79 -26.00 1.32
C HIS A 169 -27.41 -27.49 1.31
N LYS A 170 -26.15 -27.84 1.61
CA LYS A 170 -25.70 -29.23 1.81
C LYS A 170 -25.54 -29.62 3.28
N VAL A 171 -25.71 -28.68 4.22
CA VAL A 171 -25.80 -28.98 5.67
C VAL A 171 -27.26 -29.18 6.01
N GLY A 172 -27.82 -30.34 5.67
CA GLY A 172 -29.25 -30.57 5.86
C GLY A 172 -29.81 -31.86 5.26
N ASN A 173 -29.00 -32.91 5.09
CA ASN A 173 -29.58 -34.22 4.77
C ASN A 173 -28.76 -35.40 5.35
N ASP A 174 -28.09 -35.14 6.46
CA ASP A 174 -27.42 -36.12 7.29
C ASP A 174 -28.51 -36.77 8.14
N HIS A 175 -28.84 -38.01 7.81
CA HIS A 175 -29.83 -38.89 8.43
C HIS A 175 -29.55 -39.19 9.93
N TYR A 176 -29.50 -38.16 10.77
CA TYR A 176 -29.22 -38.29 12.21
C TYR A 176 -30.45 -38.74 13.02
N TYR A 177 -31.64 -38.75 12.43
CA TYR A 177 -32.90 -39.12 13.12
C TYR A 177 -33.43 -40.53 12.84
N ASP A 178 -32.75 -41.35 12.04
CA ASP A 178 -33.24 -42.71 11.71
C ASP A 178 -32.98 -43.76 12.81
N ASN A 179 -32.42 -43.36 13.96
CA ASN A 179 -32.01 -44.29 15.03
C ASN A 179 -32.86 -44.19 16.32
N LEU A 180 -34.05 -43.60 16.28
CA LEU A 180 -34.94 -43.46 17.45
C LEU A 180 -36.33 -44.10 17.24
N ARG A 181 -36.39 -45.25 16.59
CA ARG A 181 -37.58 -46.13 16.61
C ARG A 181 -37.25 -47.49 17.21
#